data_AF-A0A438K5C0-F1
#
_entry.id   AF-A0A438K5C0-F1
#
_cell.length_a   1.000
_cell.length_b   1.000
_cell.length_c   1.000
_cell.angle_alpha   90.00
_cell.angle_beta   90.00
_cell.angle_gamma   90.00
#
_symmetry.space_group_name_H-M   'P 1'
#
loop_
_entity.id
_entity.type
_entity.pdbx_description
1 polymer ?
#
loop_
_entity_poly.entity_id
_entity_poly.type
_entity_poly.pdbx_seq_one_letter_code
_entity_poly.pdbx_strand_id
1 'polypeptide(L)'
;MDGDTSFLLVPVVNGDNYQAWTIRMTTHLEALDLWEIVEEDYEVPPLGDNPSINQMKIHRERKTKKAKAKACLFSAVSPSILTIIMQIESAATIWEHLKNEYQGN
;
A
#
# COMPACT_ATOMS: atom_id res chain seq x y z
N MET A 1 7.09 26.06 13.50
CA MET A 1 6.66 25.58 12.17
C MET A 1 5.77 24.39 12.45
N ASP A 2 4.49 24.64 12.65
CA ASP A 2 3.48 23.59 12.64
C ASP A 2 3.26 23.25 11.17
N GLY A 3 4.24 22.52 10.60
CA GLY A 3 4.13 21.95 9.28
C GLY A 3 3.00 20.94 9.37
N ASP A 4 1.86 21.32 8.84
CA ASP A 4 0.59 20.62 8.86
C ASP A 4 0.82 19.12 8.60
N THR A 5 0.89 18.32 9.68
CA THR A 5 1.07 16.87 9.61
C THR A 5 -0.20 16.17 9.15
N SER A 6 -1.23 16.93 8.74
CA SER A 6 -2.47 16.43 8.17
C SER A 6 -2.27 15.58 6.91
N PHE A 7 -1.20 15.82 6.12
CA PHE A 7 -0.82 14.94 5.00
C PHE A 7 -0.34 13.53 5.45
N LEU A 8 0.04 13.37 6.73
CA LEU A 8 0.41 12.08 7.32
C LEU A 8 -0.76 11.33 7.93
N LEU A 9 -1.95 11.93 8.02
CA LEU A 9 -3.12 11.22 8.51
C LEU A 9 -3.56 10.22 7.45
N VAL A 10 -3.24 8.95 7.70
CA VAL A 10 -3.67 7.85 6.86
C VAL A 10 -5.20 7.86 6.84
N PRO A 11 -5.85 8.03 5.68
CA PRO A 11 -7.29 8.06 5.59
C PRO A 11 -7.83 6.68 5.99
N VAL A 12 -8.81 6.63 6.90
CA VAL A 12 -9.42 5.36 7.32
C VAL A 12 -10.70 5.14 6.53
N VAL A 13 -10.78 4.04 5.76
CA VAL A 13 -12.04 3.62 5.14
C VAL A 13 -12.91 2.91 6.17
N ASN A 14 -14.19 3.26 6.21
CA ASN A 14 -15.19 2.63 7.06
C ASN A 14 -16.42 2.10 6.28
N GLY A 15 -16.36 2.12 4.94
CA GLY A 15 -17.40 1.65 4.04
C GLY A 15 -18.12 2.79 3.32
N ASP A 16 -18.55 3.82 4.06
CA ASP A 16 -19.37 4.91 3.51
C ASP A 16 -18.56 6.01 2.81
N ASN A 17 -17.25 6.02 3.02
CA ASN A 17 -16.35 7.08 2.56
C ASN A 17 -15.40 6.66 1.45
N TYR A 18 -15.64 5.53 0.78
CA TYR A 18 -14.68 4.90 -0.14
C TYR A 18 -14.18 5.85 -1.24
N GLN A 19 -15.06 6.60 -1.91
CA GLN A 19 -14.66 7.54 -2.97
C GLN A 19 -13.65 8.60 -2.48
N ALA A 20 -13.90 9.20 -1.32
CA ALA A 20 -12.99 10.17 -0.71
C ALA A 20 -11.71 9.50 -0.19
N TRP A 21 -11.83 8.28 0.33
CA TRP A 21 -10.70 7.48 0.78
C TRP A 21 -9.74 7.14 -0.36
N THR A 22 -10.26 6.69 -1.51
CA THR A 22 -9.47 6.32 -2.68
C THR A 22 -8.60 7.49 -3.13
N ILE A 23 -9.18 8.69 -3.28
CA ILE A 23 -8.43 9.89 -3.67
C ILE A 23 -7.30 10.18 -2.67
N ARG A 24 -7.61 10.18 -1.36
CA ARG A 24 -6.62 10.48 -0.33
C ARG A 24 -5.52 9.42 -0.24
N MET A 25 -5.90 8.14 -0.35
CA MET A 25 -4.98 7.03 -0.21
C MET A 25 -4.06 6.92 -1.43
N THR A 26 -4.57 7.14 -2.64
CA THR A 26 -3.75 7.25 -3.85
C THR A 26 -2.72 8.36 -3.71
N THR A 27 -3.14 9.58 -3.35
CA THR A 27 -2.20 10.71 -3.13
C THR A 27 -1.17 10.41 -2.04
N HIS A 28 -1.57 9.72 -0.96
CA HIS A 28 -0.66 9.34 0.11
C HIS A 28 0.40 8.32 -0.36
N LEU A 29 0.01 7.32 -1.17
CA LEU A 29 0.93 6.33 -1.73
C LEU A 29 1.85 6.94 -2.80
N GLU A 30 1.36 7.87 -3.61
CA GLU A 30 2.17 8.63 -4.58
C GLU A 30 3.24 9.45 -3.87
N ALA A 31 2.87 10.19 -2.80
CA ALA A 31 3.81 10.98 -2.01
C ALA A 31 4.91 10.14 -1.34
N LEU A 32 4.64 8.85 -1.11
CA LEU A 32 5.59 7.90 -0.52
C LEU A 32 6.35 7.08 -1.57
N ASP A 33 6.12 7.30 -2.87
CA ASP A 33 6.71 6.52 -3.96
C ASP A 33 6.37 5.00 -3.84
N LEU A 34 5.11 4.73 -3.48
CA LEU A 34 4.54 3.39 -3.24
C LEU A 34 3.39 3.05 -4.18
N TRP A 35 2.83 3.99 -4.96
CA TRP A 35 1.68 3.74 -5.84
C TRP A 35 1.96 2.64 -6.88
N GLU A 36 3.15 2.65 -7.49
CA GLU A 36 3.62 1.61 -8.43
C GLU A 36 3.46 0.18 -7.87
N ILE A 37 3.64 0.01 -6.55
CA ILE A 37 3.47 -1.28 -5.89
C ILE A 37 2.04 -1.79 -5.93
N VAL A 38 1.08 -0.86 -5.81
CA VAL A 38 -0.36 -1.16 -5.79
C VAL A 38 -0.89 -1.30 -7.22
N GLU A 39 -0.34 -0.54 -8.16
CA GLU A 39 -0.77 -0.54 -9.56
C GLU A 39 -0.21 -1.73 -10.37
N GLU A 40 1.07 -2.05 -10.22
CA GLU A 40 1.74 -3.05 -11.08
C GLU A 40 1.86 -4.44 -10.44
N ASP A 41 1.81 -4.54 -9.11
CA ASP A 41 2.11 -5.74 -8.31
C ASP A 41 3.32 -6.56 -8.79
N TYR A 42 4.37 -5.89 -9.26
CA TYR A 42 5.51 -6.56 -9.88
C TYR A 42 6.17 -7.56 -8.92
N GLU A 43 6.62 -8.71 -9.41
CA GLU A 43 7.34 -9.67 -8.57
C GLU A 43 8.76 -9.20 -8.21
N VAL A 44 9.26 -9.60 -7.03
CA VAL A 44 10.66 -9.37 -6.66
C VAL A 44 11.42 -10.69 -6.79
N PRO A 45 12.17 -10.91 -7.88
CA PRO A 45 12.88 -12.17 -8.09
C PRO A 45 13.89 -12.43 -6.97
N PRO A 46 14.16 -13.71 -6.65
CA PRO A 46 15.26 -14.07 -5.77
C PRO A 46 16.58 -13.55 -6.34
N LEU A 47 17.52 -13.24 -5.45
CA LEU A 47 18.89 -12.96 -5.86
C LEU A 47 19.52 -14.25 -6.41
N GLY A 48 20.34 -14.13 -7.45
CA GLY A 48 21.17 -15.24 -7.93
C GLY A 48 22.32 -15.55 -6.97
N ASP A 49 23.13 -16.57 -7.30
CA ASP A 49 24.13 -17.14 -6.39
C ASP A 49 25.25 -16.18 -5.95
N ASN A 50 25.56 -15.15 -6.76
CA ASN A 50 26.59 -14.16 -6.45
C ASN A 50 26.14 -12.74 -6.86
N PRO A 51 25.24 -12.12 -6.08
CA PRO A 51 24.70 -10.81 -6.42
C PRO A 51 25.72 -9.71 -6.10
N SER A 52 25.81 -8.71 -6.97
CA SER A 52 26.54 -7.48 -6.66
C SER A 52 25.88 -6.71 -5.49
N ILE A 53 26.66 -5.87 -4.81
CA ILE A 53 26.15 -4.97 -3.76
C ILE A 53 24.96 -4.14 -4.26
N ASN A 54 25.02 -3.68 -5.52
CA ASN A 54 23.95 -2.90 -6.14
C ASN A 54 22.66 -3.73 -6.29
N GLN A 55 22.76 -4.99 -6.73
CA GLN A 55 21.60 -5.89 -6.84
C GLN A 55 20.99 -6.19 -5.47
N MET A 56 21.81 -6.42 -4.44
CA MET A 56 21.32 -6.63 -3.06
C MET A 56 20.58 -5.39 -2.53
N LYS A 57 21.10 -4.19 -2.80
CA LYS A 57 20.47 -2.93 -2.40
C LYS A 57 19.10 -2.76 -3.07
N ILE A 58 19.02 -2.91 -4.40
CA ILE A 58 17.77 -2.80 -5.16
C ILE A 58 16.74 -3.85 -4.70
N HIS A 59 17.17 -5.11 -4.50
CA HIS A 59 16.28 -6.17 -4.02
C HIS A 59 15.70 -5.84 -2.64
N ARG A 60 16.53 -5.34 -1.72
CA ARG A 60 16.08 -4.90 -0.40
C ARG A 60 15.10 -3.72 -0.51
N GLU A 61 15.42 -2.71 -1.30
CA GLU A 61 14.57 -1.53 -1.52
C GLU A 61 13.19 -1.93 -2.05
N ARG A 62 13.13 -2.80 -3.06
CA ARG A 62 11.86 -3.32 -3.62
C ARG A 62 11.05 -4.07 -2.58
N LYS A 63 11.67 -4.98 -1.80
CA LYS A 63 11.01 -5.68 -0.70
C LYS A 63 10.48 -4.72 0.36
N THR A 64 11.27 -3.71 0.72
CA THR A 64 10.87 -2.68 1.69
C THR A 64 9.70 -1.85 1.19
N LYS A 65 9.68 -1.43 -0.09
CA LYS A 65 8.54 -0.73 -0.69
C LYS A 65 7.27 -1.60 -0.65
N LYS A 66 7.35 -2.88 -1.03
CA LYS A 66 6.23 -3.84 -0.90
C LYS A 66 5.67 -3.92 0.51
N ALA A 67 6.53 -4.08 1.50
CA ALA A 67 6.12 -4.13 2.90
C ALA A 67 5.49 -2.80 3.38
N LYS A 68 6.06 -1.65 2.97
CA LYS A 68 5.53 -0.33 3.31
C LYS A 68 4.15 -0.08 2.71
N ALA A 69 3.95 -0.38 1.43
CA ALA A 69 2.65 -0.21 0.77
C ALA A 69 1.56 -1.02 1.49
N LYS A 70 1.85 -2.28 1.84
CA LYS A 70 0.95 -3.13 2.62
C LYS A 70 0.64 -2.55 4.00
N ALA A 71 1.68 -2.10 4.72
CA ALA A 71 1.51 -1.49 6.04
C ALA A 71 0.65 -0.21 5.98
N CYS A 72 0.86 0.62 4.96
CA CYS A 72 0.05 1.81 4.71
C CYS A 72 -1.43 1.45 4.52
N LEU A 73 -1.75 0.44 3.69
CA LEU A 73 -3.13 -0.01 3.50
C LEU A 73 -3.76 -0.58 4.77
N PHE A 74 -3.01 -1.37 5.55
CA PHE A 74 -3.49 -1.88 6.84
C PHE A 74 -3.75 -0.78 7.87
N SER A 75 -2.97 0.30 7.85
CA SER A 75 -3.23 1.47 8.69
C SER A 75 -4.40 2.34 8.20
N ALA A 76 -4.83 2.14 6.96
CA ALA A 76 -5.84 2.93 6.28
C ALA A 76 -7.25 2.33 6.35
N VAL A 77 -7.45 1.28 7.15
CA VAL A 77 -8.73 0.56 7.25
C VAL A 77 -9.22 0.49 8.68
N SER A 78 -10.53 0.40 8.87
CA SER A 78 -11.12 0.14 10.19
C SER A 78 -10.74 -1.26 10.71
N PRO A 79 -10.83 -1.52 12.02
CA PRO A 79 -10.55 -2.84 12.58
C PRO A 79 -11.39 -3.97 11.95
N SER A 80 -12.66 -3.72 11.60
CA SER A 80 -13.51 -4.72 10.96
C SER A 80 -12.97 -5.11 9.58
N ILE A 81 -12.62 -4.12 8.75
CA ILE A 81 -12.03 -4.34 7.43
C ILE A 81 -10.67 -5.03 7.55
N LEU A 82 -9.85 -4.65 8.53
CA LEU A 82 -8.55 -5.28 8.76
C LEU A 82 -8.68 -6.79 8.98
N THR A 83 -9.69 -7.25 9.74
CA THR A 83 -9.90 -8.70 9.95
C THR A 83 -10.23 -9.46 8.67
N ILE A 84 -10.80 -8.79 7.68
CA ILE A 84 -11.12 -9.36 6.36
C ILE A 84 -9.84 -9.46 5.51
N ILE A 85 -9.04 -8.40 5.47
CA ILE A 85 -7.88 -8.31 4.57
C ILE A 85 -6.56 -8.83 5.16
N MET A 86 -6.49 -9.15 6.45
CA MET A 86 -5.23 -9.46 7.14
C MET A 86 -4.46 -10.66 6.57
N GLN A 87 -5.14 -11.59 5.89
CA GLN A 87 -4.50 -12.76 5.26
C GLN A 87 -4.02 -12.50 3.83
N ILE A 88 -4.35 -11.34 3.24
CA ILE A 88 -3.95 -11.01 1.87
C ILE A 88 -2.47 -10.64 1.85
N GLU A 89 -1.73 -11.19 0.89
CA GLU A 89 -0.26 -11.08 0.86
C GLU A 89 0.24 -9.80 0.19
N SER A 90 -0.36 -9.37 -0.93
CA SER A 90 0.08 -8.20 -1.71
C SER A 90 -0.77 -6.95 -1.46
N ALA A 91 -0.13 -5.78 -1.58
CA ALA A 91 -0.80 -4.49 -1.45
C ALA A 91 -1.83 -4.26 -2.58
N ALA A 92 -1.52 -4.70 -3.80
CA ALA A 92 -2.43 -4.63 -4.94
C ALA A 92 -3.71 -5.45 -4.71
N THR A 93 -3.57 -6.68 -4.20
CA THR A 93 -4.74 -7.53 -3.91
C THR A 93 -5.61 -6.94 -2.79
N ILE A 94 -5.00 -6.32 -1.78
CA ILE A 94 -5.74 -5.58 -0.74
C ILE A 94 -6.53 -4.44 -1.39
N TRP A 95 -5.89 -3.64 -2.24
CA TRP A 95 -6.52 -2.51 -2.92
C TRP A 95 -7.70 -2.95 -3.79
N GLU A 96 -7.51 -3.96 -4.63
CA GLU A 96 -8.58 -4.49 -5.48
C GLU A 96 -9.72 -5.12 -4.67
N HIS A 97 -9.43 -5.75 -3.53
CA HIS A 97 -10.49 -6.23 -2.63
C HIS A 97 -11.33 -5.06 -2.08
N LEU A 98 -10.69 -4.00 -1.55
CA LEU A 98 -11.40 -2.82 -1.06
C LEU A 98 -12.22 -2.15 -2.17
N LYS A 99 -11.69 -2.13 -3.38
CA LYS A 99 -12.37 -1.59 -4.56
C LYS A 99 -13.63 -2.38 -4.91
N ASN A 100 -13.52 -3.70 -5.02
CA ASN A 100 -14.66 -4.55 -5.35
C ASN A 100 -15.78 -4.50 -4.31
N GLU A 101 -15.42 -4.37 -3.03
CA GLU A 101 -16.40 -4.30 -1.93
C GLU A 101 -17.09 -2.93 -1.83
N TYR A 102 -16.38 -1.82 -2.06
CA TYR A 102 -16.87 -0.49 -1.67
C TYR A 102 -16.98 0.54 -2.80
N GLN A 103 -16.48 0.27 -4.01
CA GLN A 103 -16.60 1.21 -5.12
C GLN A 103 -18.06 1.44 -5.53
N GLY A 104 -18.94 0.46 -5.26
CA GLY A 104 -20.30 0.43 -5.79
C GLY A 104 -20.31 0.21 -7.30
N ASN A 105 -21.41 -0.30 -7.84
CA ASN A 105 -21.63 -0.34 -9.30
C ASN A 105 -21.94 1.07 -9.83
#